data_AF-A0A4R0U1K2-F1
#
_entry.id   AF-A0A4R0U1K2-F1
#
_cell.length_a   1.000
_cell.length_b   1.000
_cell.length_c   1.000
_cell.angle_alpha   90.00
_cell.angle_beta   90.00
_cell.angle_gamma   90.00
#
_symmetry.space_group_name_H-M   'P 1'
#
loop_
_entity.id
_entity.type
_entity.pdbx_description
1 polymer ?
#
loop_
_entity_poly.entity_id
_entity_poly.type
_entity_poly.pdbx_seq_one_letter_code
_entity_poly.pdbx_strand_id
1 'polypeptide(L)'
;MGSNKIGVSDFALTVSAAIRAQMGIRRISNREIAKLIDRGATYVNSRIKDENEWALGDIEKLCELWNMTPCELIESVNTEQSRVAETLNKLKRGDLDIAAYEDDHKFDGDGDDPA
;
A
#
# COMPACT_ATOMS: atom_id res chain seq x y z
N MET A 1 -14.42 -17.30 30.91
CA MET A 1 -13.69 -18.04 29.85
C MET A 1 -13.00 -17.02 28.98
N GLY A 2 -11.66 -16.98 29.00
CA GLY A 2 -10.90 -16.00 28.23
C GLY A 2 -10.94 -16.37 26.75
N SER A 3 -11.56 -15.54 25.94
CA SER A 3 -11.42 -15.61 24.49
C SER A 3 -10.03 -15.12 24.14
N ASN A 4 -9.07 -16.03 24.01
CA ASN A 4 -7.83 -15.72 23.31
C ASN A 4 -8.23 -15.35 21.89
N LYS A 5 -8.27 -14.05 21.61
CA LYS A 5 -8.49 -13.56 20.25
C LYS A 5 -7.36 -14.14 19.41
N ILE A 6 -7.73 -14.88 18.37
CA ILE A 6 -6.79 -15.26 17.33
C ILE A 6 -6.31 -13.93 16.73
N GLY A 7 -5.03 -13.64 16.88
CA GLY A 7 -4.42 -12.45 16.30
C GLY A 7 -4.51 -12.50 14.78
N VAL A 8 -4.42 -11.35 14.12
CA VAL A 8 -4.35 -11.28 12.65
C VAL A 8 -3.03 -11.89 12.20
N SER A 9 -3.09 -12.84 11.27
CA SER A 9 -1.91 -13.51 10.72
C SER A 9 -1.11 -12.59 9.79
N ASP A 10 0.20 -12.87 9.62
CA ASP A 10 1.05 -12.12 8.69
C ASP A 10 0.50 -12.17 7.25
N PHE A 11 -0.09 -13.30 6.85
CA PHE A 11 -0.76 -13.41 5.55
C PHE A 11 -1.96 -12.47 5.45
N ALA A 12 -2.81 -12.42 6.49
CA ALA A 12 -3.94 -11.50 6.51
C ALA A 12 -3.50 -10.02 6.51
N LEU A 13 -2.37 -9.69 7.13
CA LEU A 13 -1.76 -8.35 7.04
C LEU A 13 -1.33 -8.01 5.61
N THR A 14 -0.72 -8.95 4.89
CA THR A 14 -0.35 -8.75 3.47
C THR A 14 -1.59 -8.50 2.61
N VAL A 15 -2.65 -9.29 2.79
CA VAL A 15 -3.92 -9.10 2.08
C VAL A 15 -4.54 -7.75 2.43
N SER A 16 -4.55 -7.37 3.71
CA SER A 16 -5.10 -6.08 4.16
C SER A 16 -4.32 -4.89 3.60
N ALA A 17 -2.99 -4.98 3.54
CA ALA A 17 -2.14 -3.99 2.89
C ALA A 17 -2.45 -3.84 1.39
N ALA A 18 -2.69 -4.96 0.69
CA ALA A 18 -3.09 -4.94 -0.72
C ALA A 18 -4.43 -4.27 -0.94
N ILE A 19 -5.43 -4.62 -0.12
CA ILE A 19 -6.75 -3.99 -0.16
C ILE A 19 -6.63 -2.48 0.07
N ARG A 20 -5.85 -2.04 1.08
CA ARG A 20 -5.61 -0.62 1.34
C ARG A 20 -4.93 0.10 0.16
N ALA A 21 -3.93 -0.53 -0.45
CA ALA A 21 -3.25 0.02 -1.62
C ALA A 21 -4.24 0.22 -2.79
N GLN A 22 -5.04 -0.79 -3.11
CA GLN A 22 -6.04 -0.71 -4.17
C GLN A 22 -7.13 0.35 -3.88
N MET A 23 -7.56 0.47 -2.63
CA MET A 23 -8.46 1.56 -2.21
C MET A 23 -7.84 2.94 -2.44
N GLY A 24 -6.56 3.13 -2.12
CA GLY A 24 -5.83 4.37 -2.37
C GLY A 24 -5.73 4.72 -3.85
N ILE A 25 -5.41 3.74 -4.70
CA ILE A 25 -5.32 3.88 -6.16
C ILE A 25 -6.68 4.28 -6.75
N ARG A 26 -7.75 3.63 -6.31
CA ARG A 26 -9.11 3.81 -6.84
C ARG A 26 -9.86 4.97 -6.16
N ARG A 27 -9.25 5.61 -5.17
CA ARG A 27 -9.85 6.69 -4.36
C ARG A 27 -11.19 6.31 -3.73
N ILE A 28 -11.30 5.07 -3.25
CA ILE A 28 -12.53 4.54 -2.63
C ILE A 28 -12.40 4.62 -1.10
N SER A 29 -13.40 5.20 -0.44
CA SER A 29 -13.47 5.28 1.03
C SER A 29 -13.96 3.99 1.69
N ASN A 30 -13.65 3.80 2.98
CA ASN A 30 -14.13 2.64 3.76
C ASN A 30 -15.66 2.51 3.73
N ARG A 31 -16.37 3.63 3.72
CA ARG A 31 -17.84 3.66 3.66
C ARG A 31 -18.36 3.21 2.30
N GLU A 32 -17.68 3.57 1.22
CA GLU A 32 -18.05 3.12 -0.13
C GLU A 32 -17.79 1.64 -0.30
N ILE A 33 -16.62 1.14 0.13
CA ILE A 33 -16.32 -0.30 0.16
C ILE A 33 -17.42 -1.05 0.90
N ALA A 34 -17.76 -0.61 2.12
CA ALA A 34 -18.80 -1.24 2.93
C ALA A 34 -20.13 -1.39 2.16
N LYS A 35 -20.55 -0.37 1.43
CA LYS A 35 -21.75 -0.45 0.58
C LYS A 35 -21.58 -1.40 -0.60
N LEU A 36 -20.44 -1.35 -1.28
CA LEU A 36 -20.17 -2.15 -2.48
C LEU A 36 -20.09 -3.65 -2.20
N ILE A 37 -19.59 -4.05 -1.03
CA ILE A 37 -19.48 -5.47 -0.65
C ILE A 37 -20.63 -5.96 0.25
N ASP A 38 -21.64 -5.13 0.47
CA ASP A 38 -22.80 -5.39 1.34
C ASP A 38 -22.37 -5.77 2.78
N ARG A 39 -21.67 -4.84 3.43
CA ARG A 39 -21.15 -4.96 4.80
C ARG A 39 -21.36 -3.67 5.60
N GLY A 40 -21.31 -3.80 6.93
CA GLY A 40 -21.35 -2.65 7.83
C GLY A 40 -20.04 -1.86 7.84
N ALA A 41 -20.09 -0.54 8.02
CA ALA A 41 -18.90 0.29 8.10
C ALA A 41 -17.97 -0.12 9.25
N THR A 42 -18.52 -0.51 10.41
CA THR A 42 -17.74 -1.01 11.56
C THR A 42 -16.96 -2.27 11.20
N TYR A 43 -17.57 -3.18 10.44
CA TYR A 43 -16.93 -4.41 9.98
C TYR A 43 -15.70 -4.11 9.12
N VAL A 44 -15.86 -3.26 8.11
CA VAL A 44 -14.77 -2.84 7.20
C VAL A 44 -13.69 -2.09 7.96
N ASN A 45 -14.06 -1.15 8.84
CA ASN A 45 -13.10 -0.36 9.60
C ASN A 45 -12.17 -1.23 10.46
N SER A 46 -12.71 -2.25 11.13
CA SER A 46 -11.88 -3.14 11.95
C SER A 46 -10.86 -3.93 11.13
N ARG A 47 -11.17 -4.24 9.86
CA ARG A 47 -10.24 -4.95 8.95
C ARG A 47 -9.20 -4.04 8.34
N ILE A 48 -9.61 -2.83 7.95
CA ILE A 48 -8.68 -1.79 7.47
C ILE A 48 -7.68 -1.38 8.56
N LYS A 49 -8.04 -1.50 9.83
CA LYS A 49 -7.18 -1.27 10.99
C LYS A 49 -6.37 -2.49 11.46
N ASP A 50 -6.47 -3.62 10.75
CA ASP A 50 -5.80 -4.87 11.10
C ASP A 50 -6.19 -5.41 12.49
N GLU A 51 -7.39 -5.06 12.97
CA GLU A 51 -7.94 -5.60 14.22
C GLU A 51 -8.58 -6.98 14.01
N ASN A 52 -9.07 -7.25 12.80
CA ASN A 52 -9.67 -8.53 12.39
C ASN A 52 -9.31 -8.87 10.94
N GLU A 53 -9.28 -10.15 10.62
CA GLU A 53 -9.04 -10.64 9.27
C GLU A 53 -10.24 -10.42 8.33
N TRP A 54 -9.94 -10.29 7.03
CA TRP A 54 -10.94 -10.31 5.97
C TRP A 54 -11.49 -11.72 5.79
N ALA A 55 -12.81 -11.87 5.64
CA ALA A 55 -13.35 -13.17 5.23
C ALA A 55 -13.05 -13.41 3.76
N LEU A 56 -12.83 -14.67 3.36
CA LEU A 56 -12.53 -15.04 1.98
C LEU A 56 -13.59 -14.54 0.99
N GLY A 57 -14.87 -14.64 1.36
CA GLY A 57 -15.96 -14.13 0.52
C GLY A 57 -15.99 -12.60 0.37
N ASP A 58 -15.36 -11.84 1.28
CA ASP A 58 -15.21 -10.40 1.08
C ASP A 58 -14.06 -10.09 0.12
N ILE A 59 -12.97 -10.86 0.20
CA ILE A 59 -11.84 -10.76 -0.71
C ILE A 59 -12.30 -11.04 -2.15
N GLU A 60 -13.13 -12.07 -2.33
CA GLU A 60 -13.75 -12.40 -3.62
C GLU A 60 -14.55 -11.21 -4.18
N LYS A 61 -15.47 -10.64 -3.39
CA LYS A 61 -16.26 -9.46 -3.81
C LYS A 61 -15.39 -8.24 -4.15
N LEU A 62 -14.33 -8.00 -3.39
CA LEU A 62 -13.39 -6.90 -3.67
C LEU A 62 -12.63 -7.14 -4.99
N CYS A 63 -12.20 -8.37 -5.23
CA CYS A 63 -11.52 -8.79 -6.45
C CYS A 63 -12.44 -8.63 -7.67
N GLU A 64 -13.69 -9.09 -7.58
CA GLU A 64 -14.72 -8.89 -8.60
C GLU A 64 -14.97 -7.41 -8.89
N LEU A 65 -15.14 -6.60 -7.85
CA LEU A 65 -15.34 -5.15 -7.96
C LEU A 65 -14.18 -4.46 -8.70
N TRP A 66 -12.97 -4.97 -8.54
CA TRP A 66 -11.76 -4.40 -9.13
C TRP A 66 -11.34 -5.05 -10.43
N ASN A 67 -12.11 -6.02 -10.93
CA ASN A 67 -11.83 -6.81 -12.12
C ASN A 67 -10.41 -7.39 -12.07
N MET A 68 -10.08 -8.04 -10.95
CA MET A 68 -8.79 -8.68 -10.72
C MET A 68 -8.97 -9.99 -9.95
N THR A 69 -7.97 -10.84 -9.97
CA THR A 69 -7.94 -12.10 -9.22
C THR A 69 -7.33 -11.90 -7.82
N PRO A 70 -7.60 -12.81 -6.85
CA PRO A 70 -6.94 -12.77 -5.55
C PRO A 70 -5.41 -12.88 -5.63
N CYS A 71 -4.88 -13.61 -6.61
CA CYS A 71 -3.44 -13.72 -6.83
C CYS A 71 -2.84 -12.36 -7.25
N GLU A 72 -3.44 -11.69 -8.23
CA GLU A 72 -3.01 -10.36 -8.68
C GLU A 72 -3.09 -9.33 -7.55
N LEU A 73 -4.09 -9.43 -6.67
CA LEU A 73 -4.22 -8.55 -5.51
C LEU A 73 -3.00 -8.68 -4.60
N ILE A 74 -2.61 -9.90 -4.24
CA ILE A 74 -1.47 -10.17 -3.35
C ILE A 74 -0.14 -9.78 -4.02
N GLU A 75 0.02 -10.11 -5.30
CA GLU A 75 1.23 -9.80 -6.07
C GLU A 75 1.50 -8.30 -6.18
N SER A 76 0.43 -7.48 -6.22
CA SER A 76 0.53 -6.01 -6.33
C SER A 76 1.30 -5.36 -5.16
N VAL A 77 1.32 -5.99 -3.99
CA VAL A 77 2.06 -5.49 -2.82
C VAL A 77 3.44 -6.12 -2.69
N ASN A 78 3.59 -7.39 -3.08
CA ASN A 78 4.89 -8.06 -3.01
C ASN A 78 5.93 -7.39 -3.92
N THR A 79 5.51 -6.91 -5.09
CA THR A 79 6.38 -6.20 -6.04
C THR A 79 6.83 -4.84 -5.50
N GLU A 80 5.92 -4.06 -4.91
CA GLU A 80 6.24 -2.77 -4.30
C GLU A 80 7.09 -2.92 -3.02
N GLN A 81 6.76 -3.88 -2.15
CA GLN A 81 7.58 -4.18 -0.97
C GLN A 81 9.00 -4.64 -1.35
N SER A 82 9.14 -5.42 -2.42
CA SER A 82 10.45 -5.84 -2.92
C SER A 82 11.28 -4.64 -3.42
N ARG A 83 10.67 -3.71 -4.15
CA ARG A 83 11.34 -2.47 -4.61
C ARG A 83 11.76 -1.57 -3.45
N VAL A 84 10.88 -1.39 -2.46
CA VAL A 84 11.19 -0.61 -1.25
C VAL A 84 12.33 -1.27 -0.46
N ALA A 85 12.29 -2.60 -0.29
CA ALA A 85 13.35 -3.34 0.41
C ALA A 85 14.69 -3.25 -0.32
N GLU A 86 14.70 -3.37 -1.66
CA GLU A 86 15.90 -3.17 -2.47
C GLU A 86 16.46 -1.75 -2.31
N THR A 87 15.59 -0.74 -2.37
CA THR A 87 15.96 0.67 -2.22
C THR A 87 16.54 0.95 -0.82
N LEU A 88 15.90 0.44 0.23
CA LEU A 88 16.41 0.51 1.60
C LEU A 88 17.76 -0.20 1.76
N ASN A 89 17.96 -1.34 1.10
CA ASN A 89 19.23 -2.05 1.13
C ASN A 89 20.33 -1.32 0.36
N LYS A 90 20.01 -0.58 -0.71
CA LYS A 90 20.95 0.32 -1.40
C LYS A 90 21.34 1.49 -0.49
N LEU A 91 20.34 2.14 0.13
CA LEU A 91 20.56 3.21 1.12
C LEU A 91 21.46 2.76 2.28
N LYS A 92 21.21 1.57 2.86
CA LYS A 92 22.02 1.01 3.96
C LYS A 92 23.46 0.66 3.56
N ARG A 93 23.68 0.29 2.30
CA ARG A 93 25.02 0.00 1.76
C ARG A 93 25.81 1.26 1.38
N GLY A 94 25.17 2.44 1.44
CA GLY A 94 25.79 3.69 1.00
C GLY A 94 25.83 3.85 -0.53
N ASP A 95 25.12 2.99 -1.27
CA ASP A 95 24.93 3.13 -2.72
C ASP A 95 23.91 4.26 -2.99
N LEU A 96 24.36 5.49 -2.77
CA LEU A 96 23.67 6.73 -3.11
C LEU A 96 24.17 7.26 -4.47
N ASP A 97 24.41 6.39 -5.44
CA ASP A 97 24.55 6.79 -6.85
C ASP A 97 23.17 7.09 -7.47
N ILE A 98 22.28 7.75 -6.72
CA ILE A 98 21.30 8.62 -7.35
C ILE A 98 22.14 9.79 -7.85
N ALA A 99 22.74 9.61 -9.02
CA ALA A 99 23.25 10.72 -9.79
C ALA A 99 22.14 11.75 -9.78
N ALA A 100 22.37 12.88 -9.10
CA ALA A 100 21.72 14.10 -9.50
C ALA A 100 22.05 14.17 -10.99
N TYR A 101 21.06 13.92 -11.85
CA TYR A 101 21.20 14.21 -13.26
C TYR A 101 21.86 15.58 -13.31
N GLU A 102 23.04 15.67 -13.92
CA GLU A 102 23.64 16.94 -14.27
C GLU A 102 22.56 17.66 -15.08
N ASP A 103 21.86 18.56 -14.41
CA ASP A 103 20.82 19.37 -15.02
C ASP A 103 21.57 20.46 -15.76
N ASP A 104 21.62 20.36 -17.09
CA ASP A 104 22.22 21.34 -18.00
C ASP A 104 21.62 22.76 -17.82
N HIS A 105 20.56 22.90 -17.01
CA HIS A 105 19.91 24.17 -16.66
C HIS A 105 20.09 24.59 -15.20
N LYS A 106 21.00 23.97 -14.43
CA LYS A 106 21.43 24.56 -13.16
C LYS A 106 22.06 25.91 -13.47
N PHE A 107 21.36 26.98 -13.12
CA PHE A 107 21.86 28.34 -13.22
C PHE A 107 22.75 28.62 -12.00
N ASP A 108 24.06 28.46 -12.18
CA ASP A 108 25.09 28.97 -11.28
C ASP A 108 25.09 30.49 -11.37
N GLY A 109 24.22 31.11 -10.58
CA GLY A 109 24.10 32.56 -10.46
C GLY A 109 25.33 33.18 -9.79
N ASP A 110 26.47 33.14 -10.47
CA ASP A 110 27.64 33.96 -10.18
C ASP A 110 27.57 35.18 -11.10
N GLY A 111 26.98 36.25 -10.57
CA GLY A 111 26.82 37.52 -11.26
C GLY A 111 26.59 38.67 -10.28
N ASP A 112 27.49 38.83 -9.32
CA ASP A 112 27.68 40.11 -8.64
C ASP A 112 28.16 41.13 -9.69
N ASP A 113 27.23 41.93 -10.22
CA ASP A 113 27.53 43.15 -10.98
C ASP A 113 27.98 44.24 -9.97
N PRO A 114 29.23 44.75 -10.02
CA PRO A 114 29.57 45.94 -9.26
C PRO A 114 29.09 47.20 -10.00
N ALA A 115 28.32 48.05 -9.30
CA ALA A 115 27.98 49.41 -9.69
C ALA A 115 29.12 50.40 -9.40
#